data_AF-A0A9Q3KWB1-F1
#
_entry.id   AF-A0A9Q3KWB1-F1
#
_cell.length_a   1.000
_cell.length_b   1.000
_cell.length_c   1.000
_cell.angle_alpha   90.00
_cell.angle_beta   90.00
_cell.angle_gamma   90.00
#
_symmetry.space_group_name_H-M   'P 1'
#
loop_
_entity.id
_entity.type
_entity.pdbx_description
1 polymer ?
#
loop_
_entity_poly.entity_id
_entity_poly.type
_entity_poly.pdbx_seq_one_letter_code
_entity_poly.pdbx_strand_id
1 'polypeptide(L)'
;MIQTLEDMLKRFRAYGLEFKDFDASTHDRCTLIPELELAYRTFIHASTGKTPAMLEKGWNPKLPVDTLKKDLVDAHPTASIFKLFLDKVSHHANQSMNDAFERAKQKWDKIHKTPEFKVGELILVSTMKFNDIKGPRKLKDSFS
;
A
#
# COMPACT_ATOMS: atom_id res chain seq x y z
N MET A 1 -25.31 0.24 -21.18
CA MET A 1 -25.18 -1.21 -21.41
C MET A 1 -23.77 -1.43 -21.93
N ILE A 2 -22.91 -2.14 -21.18
CA ILE A 2 -21.51 -2.38 -21.60
C ILE A 2 -21.55 -3.50 -22.64
N GLN A 3 -21.20 -3.18 -23.88
CA GLN A 3 -21.38 -4.10 -25.01
C GLN A 3 -20.08 -4.82 -25.42
N THR A 4 -18.90 -4.31 -25.06
CA THR A 4 -17.61 -4.94 -25.37
C THR A 4 -16.60 -4.78 -24.24
N LEU A 5 -15.57 -5.63 -24.21
CA LEU A 5 -14.43 -5.53 -23.28
C LEU A 5 -13.71 -4.17 -23.42
N GLU A 6 -13.68 -3.65 -24.65
CA GLU A 6 -13.15 -2.33 -24.97
C GLU A 6 -13.96 -1.20 -24.32
N ASP A 7 -15.28 -1.37 -24.23
CA ASP A 7 -16.18 -0.42 -23.56
C ASP A 7 -16.05 -0.49 -22.03
N MET A 8 -15.74 -1.68 -21.50
CA MET A 8 -15.37 -1.88 -20.10
C MET A 8 -14.02 -1.22 -19.77
N LEU A 9 -13.02 -1.40 -20.64
CA LEU A 9 -11.69 -0.78 -20.52
C LEU A 9 -11.73 0.74 -20.73
N LYS A 10 -12.58 1.25 -21.63
CA LYS A 10 -12.82 2.69 -21.84
C LYS A 10 -13.52 3.31 -20.64
N ARG A 11 -14.42 2.60 -19.97
CA ARG A 11 -15.02 3.05 -18.70
C ARG A 11 -14.06 2.95 -17.52
N PHE A 12 -13.20 1.93 -17.50
CA PHE A 12 -12.10 1.82 -16.54
C PHE A 12 -11.08 2.96 -16.76
N ARG A 13 -10.82 3.35 -18.01
CA ARG A 13 -10.02 4.53 -18.41
C ARG A 13 -10.74 5.86 -18.23
N ALA A 14 -12.08 5.91 -18.29
CA ALA A 14 -12.87 7.13 -18.07
C ALA A 14 -12.79 7.63 -16.62
N TYR A 15 -12.26 6.82 -15.71
CA TYR A 15 -11.84 7.23 -14.36
C TYR A 15 -10.38 7.73 -14.29
N GLY A 16 -9.72 7.99 -15.42
CA GLY A 16 -8.46 8.75 -15.45
C GLY A 16 -7.16 7.94 -15.41
N LEU A 17 -7.11 6.77 -16.04
CA LEU A 17 -5.89 5.95 -16.12
C LEU A 17 -5.09 6.25 -17.40
N GLU A 18 -4.10 7.12 -17.31
CA GLU A 18 -2.97 7.14 -18.26
C GLU A 18 -1.88 6.19 -17.76
N PHE A 19 -1.61 5.16 -18.55
CA PHE A 19 -0.51 4.21 -18.36
C PHE A 19 0.61 4.63 -19.32
N LYS A 20 1.85 4.80 -18.84
CA LYS A 20 3.01 4.93 -19.74
C LYS A 20 4.10 3.91 -19.43
N ASP A 21 4.32 3.04 -20.40
CA ASP A 21 5.45 2.11 -20.51
C ASP A 21 6.77 2.85 -20.74
N PHE A 22 7.88 2.19 -20.35
CA PHE A 22 9.33 2.34 -20.62
C PHE A 22 10.01 3.72 -20.83
N ASP A 23 9.28 4.79 -21.15
CA ASP A 23 9.76 6.16 -21.32
C ASP A 23 9.33 7.04 -20.14
N ALA A 24 10.27 7.19 -19.19
CA ALA A 24 10.39 8.22 -18.15
C ALA A 24 9.27 9.29 -18.07
N SER A 25 8.06 8.89 -17.65
CA SER A 25 6.98 9.83 -17.32
C SER A 25 6.52 9.61 -15.89
N THR A 26 6.88 10.58 -15.06
CA THR A 26 6.42 10.74 -13.67
C THR A 26 4.90 10.87 -13.70
N HIS A 27 4.17 9.83 -13.32
CA HIS A 27 2.72 9.93 -13.16
C HIS A 27 2.48 10.96 -12.04
N ASP A 28 1.60 11.93 -12.28
CA ASP A 28 1.26 12.93 -11.26
C ASP A 28 0.69 12.20 -10.04
N ARG A 29 1.23 12.49 -8.86
CA ARG A 29 0.84 11.76 -7.63
C ARG A 29 -0.65 11.90 -7.36
N CYS A 30 -1.26 13.00 -7.80
CA CYS A 30 -2.68 13.30 -7.66
C CYS A 30 -3.58 12.38 -8.50
N THR A 31 -3.14 11.93 -9.68
CA THR A 31 -3.96 11.05 -10.55
C THR A 31 -4.01 9.62 -10.02
N LEU A 32 -2.98 9.18 -9.29
CA LEU A 32 -2.90 7.84 -8.72
C LEU A 32 -3.63 7.69 -7.37
N ILE A 33 -4.06 8.78 -6.73
CA ILE A 33 -4.73 8.73 -5.42
C ILE A 33 -5.99 7.84 -5.45
N PRO A 34 -6.92 7.99 -6.41
CA PRO A 34 -8.12 7.16 -6.45
C PRO A 34 -7.81 5.67 -6.65
N GLU A 35 -6.80 5.36 -7.47
CA GLU A 35 -6.36 3.98 -7.73
C GLU A 35 -5.75 3.35 -6.48
N LEU A 36 -4.88 4.09 -5.78
CA LEU A 36 -4.28 3.67 -4.52
C LEU A 36 -5.33 3.50 -3.42
N GLU A 37 -6.31 4.40 -3.36
CA GLU A 37 -7.43 4.29 -2.43
C GLU A 37 -8.26 3.03 -2.69
N LEU A 38 -8.59 2.75 -3.95
CA LEU A 38 -9.31 1.53 -4.32
C LEU A 38 -8.50 0.30 -3.95
N ALA A 39 -7.22 0.25 -4.32
CA ALA A 39 -6.32 -0.86 -4.02
C ALA A 39 -6.25 -1.11 -2.51
N TYR A 40 -6.03 -0.06 -1.71
CA TYR A 40 -5.97 -0.15 -0.25
C TYR A 40 -7.29 -0.66 0.35
N ARG A 41 -8.43 -0.16 -0.12
CA ARG A 41 -9.76 -0.56 0.37
C ARG A 41 -10.07 -2.02 0.10
N THR A 42 -9.56 -2.57 -1.00
CA THR A 42 -9.79 -3.97 -1.42
C THR A 42 -8.70 -4.94 -0.98
N PHE A 43 -7.58 -4.45 -0.43
CA PHE A 43 -6.49 -5.30 -0.01
C PHE A 43 -6.78 -5.95 1.34
N ILE A 44 -6.43 -7.23 1.49
CA ILE A 44 -6.62 -7.96 2.74
C ILE A 44 -5.57 -7.47 3.75
N HIS A 45 -6.03 -6.87 4.86
CA HIS A 45 -5.11 -6.36 5.86
C HIS A 45 -4.52 -7.50 6.71
N ALA A 46 -3.20 -7.51 6.90
CA ALA A 46 -2.48 -8.60 7.54
C ALA A 46 -2.95 -8.91 8.98
N SER A 47 -3.31 -7.88 9.76
CA SER A 47 -3.72 -8.08 11.16
C SER A 47 -5.16 -8.57 11.33
N THR A 48 -6.06 -8.24 10.40
CA THR A 48 -7.50 -8.54 10.53
C THR A 48 -7.97 -9.66 9.61
N GLY A 49 -7.19 -10.01 8.59
CA GLY A 49 -7.56 -10.97 7.55
C GLY A 49 -8.75 -10.52 6.70
N LYS A 50 -9.21 -9.27 6.84
CA LYS A 50 -10.34 -8.69 6.12
C LYS A 50 -9.90 -7.42 5.38
N THR A 51 -10.62 -7.10 4.32
CA THR A 51 -10.41 -5.85 3.58
C THR A 51 -11.01 -4.67 4.34
N PRO A 52 -10.42 -3.46 4.27
CA PRO A 52 -11.02 -2.28 4.88
C PRO A 52 -12.45 -2.00 4.41
N ALA A 53 -12.75 -2.18 3.11
CA ALA A 53 -14.11 -2.00 2.58
C ALA A 53 -15.13 -2.96 3.20
N MET A 54 -14.73 -4.21 3.49
CA MET A 54 -15.59 -5.18 4.17
C MET A 54 -15.85 -4.76 5.63
N LEU A 55 -14.86 -4.22 6.33
CA LEU A 55 -15.01 -3.77 7.71
C LEU A 55 -15.84 -2.48 7.83
N GLU A 56 -15.67 -1.55 6.89
CA GLU A 56 -16.36 -0.26 6.90
C GLU A 56 -17.78 -0.36 6.35
N LYS A 57 -17.97 -1.06 5.23
CA LYS A 57 -19.22 -1.03 4.45
C LYS A 57 -19.93 -2.38 4.40
N GLY A 58 -19.29 -3.46 4.84
CA GLY A 58 -19.85 -4.81 4.76
C GLY A 58 -19.84 -5.42 3.35
N TRP A 59 -19.22 -4.76 2.36
CA TRP A 59 -19.11 -5.28 0.99
C TRP A 59 -17.82 -4.83 0.32
N ASN A 60 -17.33 -5.63 -0.63
CA ASN A 60 -16.17 -5.31 -1.44
C ASN A 60 -16.58 -4.93 -2.87
N PRO A 61 -16.00 -3.86 -3.45
CA PRO A 61 -16.20 -3.55 -4.86
C PRO A 61 -15.62 -4.66 -5.74
N LYS A 62 -16.29 -4.96 -6.85
CA LYS A 62 -15.82 -5.93 -7.84
C LYS A 62 -14.69 -5.31 -8.65
N LEU A 63 -13.52 -5.93 -8.63
CA LEU A 63 -12.37 -5.53 -9.42
C LEU A 63 -12.37 -6.21 -10.79
N PRO A 64 -11.66 -5.67 -11.80
CA PRO A 64 -11.49 -6.33 -13.09
C PRO A 64 -10.91 -7.74 -12.97
N VAL A 65 -9.98 -7.94 -12.03
CA VAL A 65 -9.39 -9.25 -11.72
C VAL A 65 -10.43 -10.27 -11.25
N ASP A 66 -11.46 -9.83 -10.51
CA ASP A 66 -12.53 -10.70 -10.02
C ASP A 66 -13.50 -11.10 -11.15
N THR A 67 -13.55 -10.29 -12.21
CA THR A 67 -14.42 -10.52 -13.37
C THR A 67 -13.79 -11.54 -14.34
N LEU A 68 -12.47 -11.74 -14.27
CA LEU A 68 -11.77 -12.78 -15.02
C LEU A 68 -12.12 -14.15 -14.42
N LYS A 69 -13.12 -14.82 -15.00
CA LYS A 69 -13.47 -16.21 -14.62
C LYS A 69 -12.25 -17.12 -14.80
N LYS A 70 -12.02 -18.00 -13.82
CA LYS A 70 -10.89 -18.94 -13.81
C LYS A 70 -10.99 -20.01 -14.90
N ASP A 71 -12.21 -20.35 -15.32
CA ASP A 71 -12.53 -21.53 -16.14
C ASP A 71 -13.05 -21.19 -17.55
N LEU A 72 -12.62 -20.07 -18.15
CA LEU A 72 -13.01 -19.78 -19.53
C LEU A 72 -12.19 -20.62 -20.52
N VAL A 73 -12.81 -21.69 -21.00
CA VAL A 73 -12.27 -22.55 -22.08
C VAL A 73 -12.15 -21.78 -23.41
N ASP A 74 -12.90 -20.69 -23.60
CA ASP A 74 -12.91 -19.83 -24.79
C ASP A 74 -12.73 -18.33 -24.45
N ALA A 75 -11.70 -17.98 -23.67
CA ALA A 75 -11.34 -16.57 -23.52
C ALA A 75 -10.74 -16.02 -24.83
N HIS A 76 -11.20 -14.85 -25.27
CA HIS A 76 -10.57 -14.11 -26.38
C HIS A 76 -9.06 -13.95 -26.08
N PRO A 77 -8.15 -14.16 -27.05
CA PRO A 77 -6.70 -14.21 -26.82
C PRO A 77 -6.17 -12.98 -26.05
N THR A 78 -6.75 -11.80 -26.30
CA THR A 78 -6.43 -10.56 -25.56
C THR A 78 -6.70 -10.65 -24.06
N ALA A 79 -7.80 -11.26 -23.64
CA ALA A 79 -8.14 -11.39 -22.21
C ALA A 79 -7.17 -12.34 -21.51
N SER A 80 -6.75 -13.41 -22.19
CA SER A 80 -5.74 -14.36 -21.69
C SER A 80 -4.37 -13.70 -21.51
N ILE A 81 -3.93 -12.92 -22.51
CA ILE A 81 -2.65 -12.17 -22.43
C ILE A 81 -2.71 -11.14 -21.30
N PHE A 82 -3.83 -10.43 -21.16
CA PHE A 82 -4.01 -9.43 -20.10
C PHE A 82 -3.97 -10.06 -18.70
N LYS A 83 -4.58 -11.23 -18.51
CA LYS A 83 -4.49 -11.98 -17.26
C LYS A 83 -3.04 -12.32 -16.92
N LEU A 84 -2.29 -12.88 -17.88
CA LEU A 84 -0.87 -13.21 -17.67
C LEU A 84 -0.04 -11.98 -17.30
N PHE A 85 -0.34 -10.84 -17.91
CA PHE A 85 0.30 -9.57 -17.57
C PHE A 85 -0.02 -9.15 -16.13
N LEU A 86 -1.30 -9.16 -15.73
CA LEU A 86 -1.70 -8.81 -14.37
C LEU A 86 -1.10 -9.74 -13.32
N ASP A 87 -1.01 -11.04 -13.60
CA ASP A 87 -0.40 -12.02 -12.70
C ASP A 87 1.10 -11.71 -12.50
N LYS A 88 1.82 -11.39 -13.58
CA LYS A 88 3.24 -10.99 -13.51
C LYS A 88 3.44 -9.71 -12.73
N VAL A 89 2.63 -8.68 -12.99
CA VAL A 89 2.69 -7.39 -12.27
C VAL A 89 2.40 -7.59 -10.79
N SER A 90 1.37 -8.37 -10.46
CA SER A 90 0.99 -8.67 -9.07
C SER A 90 2.11 -9.40 -8.33
N HIS A 91 2.72 -10.40 -8.98
CA HIS A 91 3.86 -11.12 -8.42
C HIS A 91 5.04 -10.19 -8.15
N HIS A 92 5.41 -9.36 -9.13
CA HIS A 92 6.51 -8.39 -8.97
C HIS A 92 6.24 -7.36 -7.87
N ALA A 93 5.00 -6.87 -7.76
CA ALA A 93 4.59 -5.94 -6.72
C ALA A 93 4.73 -6.57 -5.31
N ASN A 94 4.27 -7.81 -5.15
CA ASN A 94 4.40 -8.54 -3.88
C ASN A 94 5.87 -8.77 -3.49
N GLN A 95 6.71 -9.16 -4.45
CA GLN A 95 8.16 -9.30 -4.21
C GLN A 95 8.79 -7.96 -3.80
N SER A 96 8.48 -6.89 -4.52
CA SER A 96 9.00 -5.55 -4.24
C SER A 96 8.61 -5.07 -2.83
N MET A 97 7.38 -5.37 -2.39
CA MET A 97 6.91 -5.08 -1.03
C MET A 97 7.68 -5.89 0.01
N ASN A 98 7.82 -7.21 -0.19
CA ASN A 98 8.56 -8.08 0.73
C ASN A 98 10.01 -7.61 0.90
N ASP A 99 10.69 -7.33 -0.21
CA ASP A 99 12.05 -6.81 -0.19
C ASP A 99 12.13 -5.48 0.58
N ALA A 100 11.15 -4.59 0.40
CA ALA A 100 11.11 -3.31 1.12
C ALA A 100 10.91 -3.52 2.63
N PHE A 101 10.03 -4.44 3.03
CA PHE A 101 9.84 -4.81 4.44
C PHE A 101 11.10 -5.41 5.04
N GLU A 102 11.77 -6.33 4.33
CA GLU A 102 13.02 -6.93 4.78
C GLU A 102 14.13 -5.89 4.95
N ARG A 103 14.31 -5.00 3.97
CA ARG A 103 15.28 -3.89 4.06
C ARG A 103 14.99 -2.98 5.25
N ALA A 104 13.71 -2.64 5.49
CA ALA A 104 13.31 -1.82 6.63
C ALA A 104 13.60 -2.52 7.96
N LYS A 105 13.30 -3.83 8.05
CA LYS A 105 13.60 -4.65 9.22
C LYS A 105 15.11 -4.73 9.49
N GLN A 106 15.91 -5.10 8.50
CA GLN A 106 17.36 -5.19 8.63
C GLN A 106 17.99 -3.85 9.06
N LYS A 107 17.51 -2.75 8.49
CA LYS A 107 17.93 -1.40 8.89
C LYS A 107 17.57 -1.11 10.34
N TRP A 108 16.36 -1.48 10.76
CA TRP A 108 15.91 -1.31 12.14
C TRP A 108 16.78 -2.14 13.09
N ASP A 109 16.95 -3.44 12.84
CA ASP A 109 17.72 -4.37 13.66
C ASP A 109 19.20 -3.94 13.79
N LYS A 110 19.77 -3.38 12.71
CA LYS A 110 21.16 -2.89 12.72
C LYS A 110 21.35 -1.63 13.58
N ILE A 111 20.37 -0.73 13.58
CA ILE A 111 20.46 0.57 14.26
C ILE A 111 19.98 0.48 15.70
N HIS A 112 18.93 -0.29 15.96
CA HIS A 112 18.27 -0.38 17.25
C HIS A 112 18.85 -1.52 18.07
N LYS A 113 19.82 -1.18 18.92
CA LYS A 113 20.21 -2.06 20.03
C LYS A 113 19.30 -1.74 21.20
N THR A 114 18.59 -2.74 21.71
CA THR A 114 17.84 -2.60 22.96
C THR A 114 18.84 -2.37 24.10
N PRO A 115 18.81 -1.21 24.77
CA PRO A 115 19.64 -1.01 25.96
C PRO A 115 19.15 -1.92 27.09
N GLU A 116 20.08 -2.57 27.79
CA GLU A 116 19.78 -3.27 29.03
C GLU A 116 19.82 -2.25 30.17
N PHE A 117 18.71 -2.10 30.90
CA PHE A 117 18.63 -1.22 32.06
C PHE A 117 18.69 -2.04 33.35
N LYS A 118 19.49 -1.60 34.32
CA LYS A 118 19.53 -2.21 35.65
C LYS A 118 18.68 -1.43 36.65
N VAL A 119 18.10 -2.14 37.61
CA VAL A 119 17.34 -1.52 38.70
C VAL A 119 18.28 -0.63 39.51
N GLY A 120 17.94 0.66 39.63
CA GLY A 120 18.77 1.68 40.31
C GLY A 120 19.66 2.51 39.37
N GLU A 121 19.66 2.25 38.06
CA GLU A 121 20.40 3.03 37.08
C GLU A 121 19.67 4.33 36.73
N LEU A 122 20.41 5.45 36.68
CA LEU A 122 19.88 6.74 36.27
C LEU A 122 19.86 6.81 34.75
N ILE A 123 18.68 7.03 34.18
CA ILE A 123 18.49 7.17 32.74
C ILE A 123 17.92 8.53 32.42
N LEU A 124 18.36 9.09 31.29
CA LEU A 124 17.85 10.36 30.77
C LEU A 124 16.56 10.11 29.99
N VAL A 125 15.50 10.80 30.37
CA VAL A 125 14.21 10.71 29.67
C VAL A 125 14.05 11.93 28.77
N SER A 126 13.78 11.71 27.49
CA SER A 126 13.58 12.82 26.56
C SER A 126 12.34 13.62 26.92
N THR A 127 12.51 14.91 27.13
CA THR A 127 11.43 15.81 27.55
C THR A 127 10.67 16.44 26.39
N MET A 128 11.08 16.14 25.15
CA MET A 128 10.57 16.82 23.96
C MET A 128 9.04 16.66 23.76
N LYS A 129 8.45 15.60 24.31
CA LYS A 129 7.00 15.33 24.24
C LYS A 129 6.26 15.59 25.55
N PHE A 130 6.93 16.03 26.62
CA PHE A 130 6.25 16.39 27.85
C PHE A 130 5.62 17.78 27.70
N ASN A 131 4.30 17.80 27.60
CA ASN A 131 3.51 19.03 27.52
C ASN A 131 3.36 19.72 28.88
N ASP A 132 3.59 19.00 29.98
CA ASP A 132 3.36 19.47 31.35
C ASP A 132 4.54 20.25 31.96
N ILE A 133 5.69 20.26 31.29
CA ILE A 133 6.87 21.03 31.73
C ILE A 133 6.67 22.49 31.32
N LYS A 134 6.50 23.40 32.29
CA LYS A 134 6.30 24.83 32.03
C LYS A 134 7.58 25.48 31.47
N GLY A 135 7.43 26.35 30.47
CA GLY A 135 8.53 27.15 29.90
C GLY A 135 8.58 27.16 28.37
N PRO A 136 9.28 28.13 27.75
CA PRO A 136 9.40 28.23 26.29
C PRO A 136 10.22 27.07 25.72
N ARG A 137 9.72 26.44 24.63
CA ARG A 137 10.27 25.21 24.02
C ARG A 137 11.77 25.27 23.69
N LYS A 138 12.31 26.45 23.43
CA LYS A 138 13.73 26.67 23.09
C LYS A 138 14.68 26.69 24.29
N LEU A 139 14.16 26.87 25.51
CA LEU A 139 14.94 26.91 26.76
C LEU A 139 14.77 25.65 27.61
N LYS A 140 14.07 24.64 27.10
CA LYS A 140 13.90 23.36 27.78
C LYS A 140 15.10 22.48 27.46
N ASP A 141 15.71 21.90 28.49
CA ASP A 141 16.67 20.82 28.29
C ASP A 141 15.97 19.64 27.63
N SER A 142 16.60 19.08 26.61
CA SER A 142 16.06 17.98 25.80
C SER A 142 15.91 16.67 26.58
N PHE A 143 16.52 16.60 27.76
CA PHE A 143 16.56 15.45 28.65
C PHE A 143 16.39 15.90 30.10
N SER A 144 15.66 15.11 30.89
CA SER A 144 15.47 15.28 32.34
C SER A 144 15.69 13.97 33.07
#